data_AF-A0A257A245-F1
#
_entry.id   AF-A0A257A245-F1
#
_cell.length_a   1.000
_cell.length_b   1.000
_cell.length_c   1.000
_cell.angle_alpha   90.00
_cell.angle_beta   90.00
_cell.angle_gamma   90.00
#
_symmetry.space_group_name_H-M   'P 1'
#
loop_
_entity.id
_entity.type
_entity.pdbx_description
1 polymer ?
#
loop_
_entity_poly.entity_id
_entity_poly.type
_entity_poly.pdbx_seq_one_letter_code
_entity_poly.pdbx_strand_id
1 'polypeptide(L)'
;MRKRDILMALLLFVVIGNSIFYIAILNPAGNGSKENYTLRGYHNPIRIESNSQLQQQADSEGWQGNGSAENPYVIQDYFIDATGYSYGIYIGNVSLHLTIENCTIENATLGSWNSGAIVFYSSSNVSIINDKLRKSNYGIYLNSSSSIVIRSSMIYENSMAGVCIDSSSGNIIYNNYFNNTENVLFRGESSNTWSTEPDYGPNIIHGPLIGGNYWAKPDGSGYSETGTTNSMGFVSAYTLSPGNVDEHPLSRGGAISGDITGCGYINRPGVYNITADFESDCKYGILIMANDVELRGNGHWVNKSSTNGYGDT
;
A
#
# COMPACT_ATOMS: atom_id res chain seq x y z
N MET A 1 -58.75 20.99 -4.71
CA MET A 1 -57.79 21.61 -3.77
C MET A 1 -58.07 21.08 -2.36
N ARG A 2 -57.33 20.07 -1.90
CA ARG A 2 -57.45 19.52 -0.55
C ARG A 2 -56.07 19.30 0.07
N LYS A 3 -55.93 19.95 1.23
CA LYS A 3 -55.17 19.64 2.45
C LYS A 3 -53.70 19.19 2.35
N ARG A 4 -52.86 20.02 2.98
CA ARG A 4 -51.54 19.71 3.55
C ARG A 4 -51.73 18.64 4.63
N ASP A 5 -51.09 17.49 4.48
CA ASP A 5 -50.86 16.57 5.59
C ASP A 5 -49.39 16.72 6.03
N ILE A 6 -49.24 17.29 7.22
CA ILE A 6 -48.02 17.29 8.02
C ILE A 6 -47.93 15.89 8.63
N LEU A 7 -46.87 15.13 8.39
CA LEU A 7 -46.59 13.91 9.15
C LEU A 7 -45.32 14.07 9.97
N MET A 8 -45.53 14.24 11.28
CA MET A 8 -44.53 14.10 12.34
C MET A 8 -43.97 12.67 12.31
N ALA A 9 -42.66 12.52 12.16
CA ALA A 9 -41.96 11.28 12.49
C ALA A 9 -41.56 11.33 13.98
N LEU A 10 -42.22 10.50 14.79
CA LEU A 10 -41.92 10.30 16.20
C LEU A 10 -40.65 9.43 16.32
N LEU A 11 -39.56 9.95 16.88
CA LEU A 11 -38.39 9.14 17.23
C LEU A 11 -38.71 8.32 18.49
N LEU A 12 -38.67 7.00 18.37
CA LEU A 12 -38.60 6.08 19.50
C LEU A 12 -37.20 5.48 19.53
N PHE A 13 -36.41 5.81 20.56
CA PHE A 13 -35.15 5.14 20.85
C PHE A 13 -35.44 3.85 21.62
N VAL A 14 -35.09 2.71 21.05
CA VAL A 14 -34.88 1.48 21.79
C VAL A 14 -33.43 1.06 21.55
N VAL A 15 -32.59 1.25 22.57
CA VAL A 15 -31.23 0.71 22.62
C VAL A 15 -31.31 -0.70 23.18
N ILE A 16 -31.19 -1.73 22.33
CA ILE A 16 -30.74 -3.07 22.73
C ILE A 16 -30.02 -3.74 21.54
N GLY A 17 -28.73 -4.05 21.72
CA GLY A 17 -28.01 -5.10 20.98
C GLY A 17 -27.28 -4.70 19.70
N ASN A 18 -26.04 -5.17 19.55
CA ASN A 18 -25.12 -4.96 18.42
C ASN A 18 -25.70 -5.44 17.07
N SER A 19 -26.50 -4.61 16.42
CA SER A 19 -26.87 -4.77 15.01
C SER A 19 -27.22 -3.41 14.42
N ILE A 20 -26.47 -3.01 13.39
CA ILE A 20 -26.68 -1.76 12.66
C ILE A 20 -27.97 -1.89 11.83
N PHE A 21 -28.93 -0.99 12.03
CA PHE A 21 -30.08 -0.83 11.14
C PHE A 21 -29.73 0.12 9.99
N TYR A 22 -29.90 -0.34 8.75
CA TYR A 22 -29.75 0.48 7.55
C TYR A 22 -30.97 1.40 7.38
N ILE A 23 -30.74 2.71 7.35
CA ILE A 23 -31.70 3.68 6.82
C ILE A 23 -31.37 3.88 5.34
N ALA A 24 -32.19 3.30 4.46
CA ALA A 24 -32.20 3.68 3.05
C ALA A 24 -33.03 4.97 2.90
N ILE A 25 -32.40 6.06 2.51
CA ILE A 25 -33.13 7.23 1.99
C ILE A 25 -33.68 6.83 0.63
N LEU A 26 -34.97 6.50 0.56
CA LEU A 26 -35.68 6.28 -0.69
C LEU A 26 -35.80 7.61 -1.44
N ASN A 27 -35.13 7.73 -2.59
CA ASN A 27 -35.42 8.75 -3.57
C ASN A 27 -36.60 8.24 -4.44
N PRO A 28 -37.78 8.88 -4.47
CA PRO A 28 -38.94 8.32 -5.16
C PRO A 28 -38.95 8.79 -6.62
N ALA A 29 -38.05 8.27 -7.44
CA ALA A 29 -38.20 8.29 -8.90
C ALA A 29 -37.17 7.39 -9.57
N GLY A 30 -37.63 6.33 -10.25
CA GLY A 30 -36.79 5.57 -11.18
C GLY A 30 -36.96 4.07 -11.03
N ASN A 31 -37.77 3.49 -11.90
CA ASN A 31 -37.95 2.06 -12.04
C ASN A 31 -36.63 1.44 -12.54
N GLY A 32 -35.92 0.75 -11.67
CA GLY A 32 -34.67 0.05 -11.93
C GLY A 32 -34.44 -0.95 -10.81
N SER A 33 -33.95 -2.13 -11.15
CA SER A 33 -33.70 -3.28 -10.28
C SER A 33 -33.33 -2.92 -8.83
N LYS A 34 -33.95 -3.63 -7.88
CA LYS A 34 -33.53 -3.66 -6.47
C LYS A 34 -32.12 -4.28 -6.39
N GLU A 35 -31.10 -3.50 -6.72
CA GLU A 35 -29.74 -3.79 -6.28
C GLU A 35 -29.69 -3.46 -4.80
N ASN A 36 -29.64 -4.50 -3.97
CA ASN A 36 -29.21 -4.37 -2.59
C ASN A 36 -27.73 -3.96 -2.62
N TYR A 37 -27.46 -2.66 -2.59
CA TYR A 37 -26.14 -2.14 -2.24
C TYR A 37 -25.93 -2.39 -0.74
N THR A 38 -25.62 -3.62 -0.35
CA THR A 38 -24.69 -3.77 0.77
C THR A 38 -23.42 -3.05 0.32
N LEU A 39 -23.02 -1.99 1.02
CA LEU A 39 -21.71 -1.35 0.81
C LEU A 39 -20.66 -2.45 0.94
N ARG A 40 -20.19 -3.01 -0.18
CA ARG A 40 -19.25 -4.15 -0.17
C ARG A 40 -18.05 -3.75 0.67
N GLY A 41 -17.74 -4.58 1.67
CA GLY A 41 -16.55 -4.43 2.49
C GLY A 41 -16.67 -3.49 3.69
N TYR A 42 -17.79 -2.78 3.94
CA TYR A 42 -17.83 -1.91 5.13
C TYR A 42 -17.66 -2.71 6.43
N HIS A 43 -16.71 -2.31 7.27
CA HIS A 43 -16.45 -2.91 8.57
C HIS A 43 -16.20 -1.83 9.62
N ASN A 44 -16.63 -2.06 10.86
CA ASN A 44 -16.32 -1.17 11.98
C ASN A 44 -14.81 -1.22 12.32
N PRO A 45 -14.26 -0.26 13.07
CA PRO A 45 -12.89 -0.40 13.56
C PRO A 45 -12.64 -1.71 14.32
N ILE A 46 -11.51 -2.35 14.06
CA ILE A 46 -11.11 -3.64 14.62
C ILE A 46 -10.09 -3.42 15.74
N ARG A 47 -10.25 -4.13 16.86
CA ARG A 47 -9.29 -4.13 17.96
C ARG A 47 -9.01 -5.54 18.43
N ILE A 48 -7.75 -5.97 18.28
CA ILE A 48 -7.21 -7.24 18.75
C ILE A 48 -6.12 -6.94 19.77
N GLU A 49 -6.21 -7.51 20.98
CA GLU A 49 -5.27 -7.26 22.09
C GLU A 49 -4.46 -8.50 22.52
N SER A 50 -4.70 -9.65 21.87
CA SER A 50 -3.94 -10.88 22.10
C SER A 50 -4.15 -11.91 20.99
N ASN A 51 -3.28 -12.93 20.94
CA ASN A 51 -3.45 -14.10 20.08
C ASN A 51 -4.80 -14.83 20.26
N SER A 52 -5.27 -14.94 21.51
CA SER A 52 -6.57 -15.60 21.80
C SER A 52 -7.74 -14.79 21.23
N GLN A 53 -7.69 -13.47 21.39
CA GLN A 53 -8.70 -12.59 20.80
C GLN A 53 -8.66 -12.59 19.27
N LEU A 54 -7.46 -12.66 18.68
CA LEU A 54 -7.32 -12.79 17.22
C LEU A 54 -8.04 -14.03 16.71
N GLN A 55 -7.78 -15.18 17.34
CA GLN A 55 -8.43 -16.45 16.97
C GLN A 55 -9.95 -16.37 17.15
N GLN A 56 -10.43 -15.87 18.30
CA GLN A 56 -11.87 -15.74 18.54
C GLN A 56 -12.57 -14.82 17.54
N GLN A 57 -11.95 -13.68 17.22
CA GLN A 57 -12.51 -12.77 16.22
C GLN A 57 -12.51 -13.42 14.84
N ALA A 58 -11.40 -14.08 14.45
CA ALA A 58 -11.29 -14.80 13.19
C ALA A 58 -12.37 -15.87 13.04
N ASP A 59 -12.60 -16.67 14.08
CA ASP A 59 -13.65 -17.69 14.11
C ASP A 59 -15.05 -17.06 13.97
N SER A 60 -15.28 -15.91 14.60
CA SER A 60 -16.58 -15.21 14.58
C SER A 60 -16.89 -14.53 13.25
N GLU A 61 -15.87 -13.97 12.60
CA GLU A 61 -15.97 -13.26 11.32
C GLU A 61 -15.81 -14.22 10.12
N GLY A 62 -15.34 -15.43 10.36
CA GLY A 62 -14.99 -16.40 9.32
C GLY A 62 -13.74 -16.00 8.53
N TRP A 63 -12.77 -15.33 9.16
CA TRP A 63 -11.49 -15.03 8.53
C TRP A 63 -10.75 -16.32 8.19
N GLN A 64 -10.15 -16.35 7.00
CA GLN A 64 -9.34 -17.48 6.56
C GLN A 64 -8.08 -17.60 7.41
N GLY A 65 -7.48 -18.79 7.44
CA GLY A 65 -6.22 -19.04 8.14
C GLY A 65 -6.37 -19.77 9.46
N ASN A 66 -5.22 -20.08 10.07
CA ASN A 66 -5.13 -20.60 11.43
C ASN A 66 -4.07 -19.88 12.28
N GLY A 67 -3.46 -18.81 11.73
CA GLY A 67 -2.44 -18.01 12.41
C GLY A 67 -1.02 -18.60 12.36
N SER A 68 -0.77 -19.66 11.59
CA SER A 68 0.58 -20.18 11.32
C SER A 68 1.27 -19.42 10.18
N ALA A 69 2.59 -19.56 10.05
CA ALA A 69 3.36 -18.91 8.99
C ALA A 69 2.89 -19.31 7.58
N GLU A 70 2.51 -20.58 7.43
CA GLU A 70 2.04 -21.17 6.18
C GLU A 70 0.57 -20.83 5.88
N ASN A 71 -0.20 -20.47 6.90
CA ASN A 71 -1.64 -20.21 6.80
C ASN A 71 -2.07 -19.09 7.77
N PRO A 72 -1.61 -17.84 7.54
CA PRO A 72 -1.90 -16.71 8.42
C PRO A 72 -3.40 -16.43 8.48
N TYR A 73 -3.88 -15.84 9.57
CA TYR A 73 -5.20 -15.24 9.55
C TYR A 73 -5.26 -14.11 8.50
N VAL A 74 -6.41 -13.90 7.86
CA VAL A 74 -6.55 -12.89 6.79
C VAL A 74 -7.71 -11.94 7.06
N ILE A 75 -7.39 -10.66 7.26
CA ILE A 75 -8.34 -9.54 7.24
C ILE A 75 -8.25 -8.92 5.85
N GLN A 76 -9.31 -9.01 5.05
CA GLN A 76 -9.26 -8.55 3.67
C GLN A 76 -10.54 -7.90 3.15
N ASP A 77 -10.38 -7.09 2.10
CA ASP A 77 -11.45 -6.48 1.33
C ASP A 77 -12.37 -5.56 2.15
N TYR A 78 -11.85 -5.01 3.26
CA TYR A 78 -12.60 -4.13 4.13
C TYR A 78 -12.40 -2.65 3.82
N PHE A 79 -13.49 -1.89 3.91
CA PHE A 79 -13.50 -0.45 4.03
C PHE A 79 -13.84 -0.09 5.48
N ILE A 80 -12.90 0.54 6.18
CA ILE A 80 -13.05 0.96 7.58
C ILE A 80 -12.93 2.48 7.66
N ASP A 81 -14.06 3.12 7.95
CA ASP A 81 -14.09 4.54 8.32
C ASP A 81 -13.99 4.65 9.86
N ALA A 82 -12.82 5.12 10.32
CA ALA A 82 -12.50 5.28 11.73
C ALA A 82 -12.84 6.67 12.26
N THR A 83 -13.77 7.39 11.64
CA THR A 83 -14.26 8.68 12.13
C THR A 83 -14.73 8.55 13.59
N GLY A 84 -14.12 9.34 14.48
CA GLY A 84 -14.40 9.29 15.92
C GLY A 84 -13.62 8.22 16.68
N TYR A 85 -12.66 7.55 16.03
CA TYR A 85 -11.77 6.55 16.64
C TYR A 85 -10.30 6.94 16.49
N SER A 86 -9.46 6.40 17.37
CA SER A 86 -8.01 6.56 17.30
C SER A 86 -7.32 5.52 16.44
N TYR A 87 -8.05 4.50 15.99
CA TYR A 87 -7.55 3.44 15.13
C TYR A 87 -8.64 2.96 14.18
N GLY A 88 -8.25 2.54 12.98
CA GLY A 88 -9.10 1.70 12.14
C GLY A 88 -8.89 0.23 12.46
N ILE A 89 -7.64 -0.22 12.50
CA ILE A 89 -7.26 -1.55 13.01
C ILE A 89 -6.19 -1.38 14.10
N TYR A 90 -6.43 -1.96 15.27
CA TYR A 90 -5.47 -2.05 16.36
C TYR A 90 -5.08 -3.52 16.59
N ILE A 91 -3.77 -3.80 16.58
CA ILE A 91 -3.19 -5.11 16.85
C ILE A 91 -2.20 -4.99 18.01
N GLY A 92 -2.54 -5.58 19.15
CA GLY A 92 -1.75 -5.57 20.38
C GLY A 92 -1.40 -6.97 20.83
N ASN A 93 -0.16 -7.20 21.27
CA ASN A 93 0.32 -8.47 21.84
C ASN A 93 0.02 -9.70 20.96
N VAL A 94 0.15 -9.54 19.64
CA VAL A 94 -0.05 -10.63 18.67
C VAL A 94 1.31 -11.10 18.16
N SER A 95 1.53 -12.41 18.22
CA SER A 95 2.68 -13.08 17.60
C SER A 95 2.28 -14.17 16.60
N LEU A 96 0.98 -14.46 16.48
CA LEU A 96 0.43 -15.26 15.39
C LEU A 96 0.60 -14.53 14.05
N HIS A 97 0.63 -15.30 12.96
CA HIS A 97 0.74 -14.73 11.64
C HIS A 97 -0.61 -14.17 11.16
N LEU A 98 -0.59 -12.91 10.71
CA LEU A 98 -1.75 -12.18 10.23
C LEU A 98 -1.40 -11.46 8.93
N THR A 99 -2.32 -11.47 7.98
CA THR A 99 -2.27 -10.64 6.78
C THR A 99 -3.45 -9.68 6.80
N ILE A 100 -3.17 -8.40 6.63
CA ILE A 100 -4.14 -7.36 6.35
C ILE A 100 -3.93 -7.02 4.87
N GLU A 101 -4.95 -7.23 4.03
CA GLU A 101 -4.80 -6.98 2.60
C GLU A 101 -6.04 -6.39 1.91
N ASN A 102 -5.80 -5.62 0.85
CA ASN A 102 -6.85 -5.04 0.01
C ASN A 102 -7.85 -4.17 0.80
N CYS A 103 -7.44 -3.63 1.95
CA CYS A 103 -8.28 -2.81 2.79
C CYS A 103 -8.12 -1.32 2.45
N THR A 104 -9.18 -0.55 2.69
CA THR A 104 -9.13 0.91 2.72
C THR A 104 -9.50 1.36 4.12
N ILE A 105 -8.57 2.03 4.81
CA ILE A 105 -8.73 2.43 6.20
C ILE A 105 -8.44 3.92 6.30
N GLU A 106 -9.41 4.67 6.84
CA GLU A 106 -9.35 6.13 6.84
C GLU A 106 -9.95 6.80 8.07
N ASN A 107 -9.65 8.09 8.23
CA ASN A 107 -10.24 9.00 9.22
C ASN A 107 -9.96 8.67 10.70
N ALA A 108 -8.95 7.86 11.02
CA ALA A 108 -8.49 7.57 12.38
C ALA A 108 -7.74 8.77 12.97
N THR A 109 -8.49 9.76 13.44
CA THR A 109 -7.98 11.09 13.84
C THR A 109 -8.20 11.43 15.31
N LEU A 110 -8.94 10.61 16.07
CA LEU A 110 -9.14 10.84 17.49
C LEU A 110 -7.88 10.48 18.29
N GLY A 111 -7.50 11.30 19.27
CA GLY A 111 -6.23 11.14 19.99
C GLY A 111 -5.05 11.77 19.26
N SER A 112 -3.87 11.78 19.88
CA SER A 112 -2.74 12.58 19.37
C SER A 112 -1.43 11.80 19.19
N TRP A 113 -1.08 10.84 20.04
CA TRP A 113 0.30 10.31 20.04
C TRP A 113 0.46 8.89 19.51
N ASN A 114 -0.61 8.10 19.52
CA ASN A 114 -0.63 6.65 19.20
C ASN A 114 -1.86 6.28 18.34
N SER A 115 -2.32 7.21 17.50
CA SER A 115 -3.52 7.06 16.67
C SER A 115 -3.17 6.94 15.19
N GLY A 116 -3.70 5.95 14.47
CA GLY A 116 -3.45 5.81 13.04
C GLY A 116 -4.40 4.82 12.35
N ALA A 117 -4.36 4.76 11.02
CA ALA A 117 -5.24 3.85 10.28
C ALA A 117 -5.00 2.40 10.75
N ILE A 118 -3.73 1.98 10.86
CA ILE A 118 -3.32 0.74 11.52
C ILE A 118 -2.37 1.05 12.67
N VAL A 119 -2.59 0.44 13.84
CA VAL A 119 -1.80 0.62 15.05
C VAL A 119 -1.31 -0.72 15.57
N PHE A 120 -0.01 -0.86 15.78
CA PHE A 120 0.60 -2.03 16.41
C PHE A 120 1.19 -1.70 17.77
N TYR A 121 1.02 -2.62 18.71
CA TYR A 121 1.65 -2.58 20.02
C TYR A 121 2.20 -3.95 20.40
N SER A 122 3.51 -4.04 20.63
CA SER A 122 4.18 -5.29 21.06
C SER A 122 3.78 -6.50 20.21
N SER A 123 3.78 -6.35 18.89
CA SER A 123 3.29 -7.37 17.95
C SER A 123 4.32 -7.72 16.88
N SER A 124 4.19 -8.91 16.31
CA SER A 124 5.07 -9.43 15.28
C SER A 124 4.35 -10.32 14.28
N ASN A 125 5.02 -10.63 13.17
CA ASN A 125 4.56 -11.58 12.14
C ASN A 125 3.30 -11.13 11.40
N VAL A 126 3.14 -9.82 11.17
CA VAL A 126 1.99 -9.27 10.44
C VAL A 126 2.43 -8.68 9.11
N SER A 127 1.67 -8.98 8.05
CA SER A 127 1.85 -8.38 6.72
C SER A 127 0.72 -7.40 6.41
N ILE A 128 1.07 -6.24 5.86
CA ILE A 128 0.17 -5.20 5.35
C ILE A 128 0.42 -5.12 3.84
N ILE A 129 -0.58 -5.46 3.03
CA ILE A 129 -0.39 -5.68 1.59
C ILE A 129 -1.51 -5.01 0.79
N ASN A 130 -1.15 -4.16 -0.17
CA ASN A 130 -2.13 -3.57 -1.09
C ASN A 130 -3.25 -2.78 -0.38
N ASP A 131 -2.91 -2.16 0.74
CA ASP A 131 -3.85 -1.36 1.53
C ASP A 131 -3.79 0.12 1.14
N LYS A 132 -4.89 0.83 1.37
CA LYS A 132 -4.98 2.29 1.26
C LYS A 132 -5.19 2.88 2.65
N LEU A 133 -4.16 3.54 3.17
CA LEU A 133 -4.11 4.05 4.54
C LEU A 133 -3.99 5.58 4.50
N ARG A 134 -5.10 6.27 4.80
CA ARG A 134 -5.19 7.71 4.53
C ARG A 134 -6.00 8.51 5.53
N LYS A 135 -5.86 9.83 5.47
CA LYS A 135 -6.68 10.79 6.24
C LYS A 135 -6.71 10.52 7.74
N SER A 136 -5.67 9.87 8.24
CA SER A 136 -5.52 9.50 9.64
C SER A 136 -4.38 10.31 10.24
N ASN A 137 -4.19 10.24 11.56
CA ASN A 137 -3.03 10.89 12.18
C ASN A 137 -1.72 10.24 11.69
N TYR A 138 -1.58 8.93 11.91
CA TYR A 138 -0.59 8.11 11.21
C TYR A 138 -1.28 7.21 10.18
N GLY A 139 -0.64 6.89 9.07
CA GLY A 139 -1.08 5.76 8.24
C GLY A 139 -0.87 4.45 9.00
N ILE A 140 0.36 4.23 9.47
CA ILE A 140 0.72 3.09 10.33
C ILE A 140 1.51 3.60 11.54
N TYR A 141 1.16 3.15 12.74
CA TYR A 141 1.94 3.40 13.95
C TYR A 141 2.47 2.08 14.51
N LEU A 142 3.80 1.91 14.54
CA LEU A 142 4.47 0.74 15.12
C LEU A 142 5.06 1.11 16.47
N ASN A 143 4.67 0.40 17.54
CA ASN A 143 5.29 0.52 18.85
C ASN A 143 5.77 -0.83 19.36
N SER A 144 7.06 -0.90 19.74
CA SER A 144 7.70 -2.12 20.28
C SER A 144 7.45 -3.36 19.42
N SER A 145 7.39 -3.20 18.09
CA SER A 145 6.96 -4.24 17.15
C SER A 145 8.08 -4.60 16.16
N SER A 146 8.07 -5.85 15.69
CA SER A 146 9.12 -6.39 14.83
C SER A 146 8.55 -7.40 13.83
N SER A 147 9.30 -7.74 12.79
CA SER A 147 8.84 -8.70 11.77
C SER A 147 7.50 -8.32 11.14
N ILE A 148 7.24 -7.01 11.01
CA ILE A 148 6.12 -6.46 10.24
C ILE A 148 6.59 -6.25 8.81
N VAL A 149 5.80 -6.71 7.84
CA VAL A 149 6.04 -6.48 6.41
C VAL A 149 5.01 -5.50 5.88
N ILE A 150 5.45 -4.38 5.32
CA ILE A 150 4.57 -3.39 4.69
C ILE A 150 4.95 -3.32 3.23
N ARG A 151 4.06 -3.73 2.32
CA ARG A 151 4.37 -3.73 0.90
C ARG A 151 3.20 -3.46 -0.01
N SER A 152 3.48 -2.85 -1.16
CA SER A 152 2.49 -2.60 -2.22
C SER A 152 1.31 -1.75 -1.75
N SER A 153 1.45 -0.99 -0.66
CA SER A 153 0.38 -0.18 -0.07
C SER A 153 0.52 1.30 -0.42
N MET A 154 -0.62 2.00 -0.47
CA MET A 154 -0.70 3.44 -0.66
C MET A 154 -0.93 4.13 0.69
N ILE A 155 0.03 4.93 1.14
CA ILE A 155 0.04 5.57 2.46
C ILE A 155 0.14 7.07 2.25
N TYR A 156 -0.99 7.79 2.34
CA TYR A 156 -1.08 9.17 1.86
C TYR A 156 -2.10 10.00 2.63
N GLU A 157 -1.98 11.34 2.56
CA GLU A 157 -2.92 12.27 3.25
C GLU A 157 -3.03 12.06 4.77
N ASN A 158 -2.00 11.53 5.43
CA ASN A 158 -1.96 11.41 6.89
C ASN A 158 -1.35 12.67 7.52
N SER A 159 -1.94 13.13 8.63
CA SER A 159 -1.69 14.46 9.17
C SER A 159 -0.40 14.59 9.98
N MET A 160 0.08 13.50 10.59
CA MET A 160 1.33 13.48 11.38
C MET A 160 2.47 12.81 10.63
N ALA A 161 2.29 11.56 10.19
CA ALA A 161 3.23 10.90 9.28
C ALA A 161 2.57 9.73 8.52
N GLY A 162 3.17 9.30 7.41
CA GLY A 162 2.77 8.06 6.75
C GLY A 162 2.97 6.84 7.65
N VAL A 163 4.20 6.64 8.15
CA VAL A 163 4.55 5.58 9.11
C VAL A 163 5.29 6.19 10.30
N CYS A 164 4.90 5.83 11.52
CA CYS A 164 5.68 6.11 12.72
C CYS A 164 6.34 4.83 13.23
N ILE A 165 7.66 4.87 13.39
CA ILE A 165 8.49 3.80 13.96
C ILE A 165 8.88 4.21 15.38
N ASP A 166 8.26 3.58 16.38
CA ASP A 166 8.55 3.84 17.79
C ASP A 166 9.12 2.58 18.44
N SER A 167 10.42 2.62 18.77
CA SER A 167 11.14 1.49 19.38
C SER A 167 10.90 0.15 18.64
N SER A 168 10.79 0.18 17.31
CA SER A 168 10.38 -0.95 16.47
C SER A 168 11.43 -1.23 15.41
N SER A 169 11.96 -2.46 15.38
CA SER A 169 13.09 -2.84 14.51
C SER A 169 12.86 -4.20 13.85
N GLY A 170 13.62 -4.48 12.78
CA GLY A 170 13.50 -5.74 12.04
C GLY A 170 12.21 -5.83 11.22
N ASN A 171 11.66 -4.69 10.79
CA ASN A 171 10.53 -4.62 9.88
C ASN A 171 11.03 -4.44 8.44
N ILE A 172 10.22 -4.85 7.47
CA ILE A 172 10.55 -4.82 6.04
C ILE A 172 9.49 -3.98 5.31
N ILE A 173 9.90 -2.87 4.70
CA ILE A 173 9.02 -1.87 4.09
C ILE A 173 9.48 -1.60 2.66
N TYR A 174 8.77 -2.10 1.65
CA TYR A 174 9.18 -1.93 0.25
C TYR A 174 7.98 -1.89 -0.69
N ASN A 175 8.17 -1.37 -1.89
CA ASN A 175 7.13 -1.23 -2.91
C ASN A 175 5.90 -0.44 -2.43
N ASN A 176 6.04 0.52 -1.52
CA ASN A 176 4.90 1.34 -1.08
C ASN A 176 4.91 2.71 -1.76
N TYR A 177 3.73 3.31 -1.88
CA TYR A 177 3.56 4.69 -2.34
C TYR A 177 3.31 5.59 -1.14
N PHE A 178 4.31 6.39 -0.77
CA PHE A 178 4.22 7.36 0.31
C PHE A 178 3.94 8.75 -0.25
N ASN A 179 2.89 9.41 0.24
CA ASN A 179 2.59 10.81 -0.13
C ASN A 179 1.93 11.57 1.03
N ASN A 180 2.77 12.00 1.97
CA ASN A 180 2.40 12.76 3.15
C ASN A 180 3.41 13.91 3.32
N THR A 181 3.04 14.96 4.06
CA THR A 181 4.00 16.04 4.38
C THR A 181 5.24 15.48 5.09
N GLU A 182 5.03 14.54 6.01
CA GLU A 182 6.06 13.72 6.64
C GLU A 182 5.78 12.25 6.33
N ASN A 183 6.68 11.57 5.62
CA ASN A 183 6.43 10.17 5.23
C ASN A 183 6.78 9.18 6.34
N VAL A 184 7.87 9.41 7.08
CA VAL A 184 8.34 8.50 8.14
C VAL A 184 8.79 9.30 9.35
N LEU A 185 8.25 8.98 10.52
CA LEU A 185 8.67 9.54 11.80
C LEU A 185 9.35 8.46 12.65
N PHE A 186 10.58 8.71 13.12
CA PHE A 186 11.28 7.83 14.05
C PHE A 186 11.20 8.36 15.49
N ARG A 187 10.89 7.49 16.44
CA ARG A 187 10.94 7.75 17.89
C ARG A 187 11.86 6.71 18.54
N GLY A 188 13.05 7.17 18.90
CA GLY A 188 14.12 6.31 19.39
C GLY A 188 14.94 5.67 18.26
N GLU A 189 15.97 4.93 18.66
CA GLU A 189 16.84 4.21 17.73
C GLU A 189 16.12 2.94 17.25
N SER A 190 16.10 2.76 15.94
CA SER A 190 15.48 1.59 15.30
C SER A 190 16.21 1.29 13.99
N SER A 191 16.23 0.03 13.59
CA SER A 191 16.82 -0.41 12.33
C SER A 191 15.83 -1.28 11.58
N ASN A 192 15.52 -0.88 10.34
CA ASN A 192 14.53 -1.53 9.49
C ASN A 192 15.03 -1.55 8.05
N THR A 193 14.49 -2.49 7.27
CA THR A 193 14.83 -2.67 5.86
C THR A 193 13.80 -1.95 5.01
N TRP A 194 14.24 -0.98 4.19
CA TRP A 194 13.35 -0.13 3.37
C TRP A 194 13.38 -0.45 1.87
N SER A 195 14.00 -1.57 1.50
CA SER A 195 14.11 -2.03 0.13
C SER A 195 14.33 -3.53 0.09
N THR A 196 14.16 -4.12 -1.09
CA THR A 196 14.54 -5.50 -1.39
C THR A 196 15.47 -5.51 -2.59
N GLU A 197 16.18 -6.62 -2.79
CA GLU A 197 16.94 -6.83 -4.03
C GLU A 197 16.01 -6.63 -5.23
N PRO A 198 16.41 -5.85 -6.25
CA PRO A 198 15.56 -5.56 -7.38
C PRO A 198 15.02 -6.84 -8.03
N ASP A 199 13.70 -6.98 -8.07
CA ASP A 199 13.02 -8.12 -8.66
C ASP A 199 11.93 -7.68 -9.63
N TYR A 200 11.60 -8.54 -10.59
CA TYR A 200 10.63 -8.23 -11.64
C TYR A 200 9.21 -8.32 -11.13
N GLY A 201 8.41 -7.31 -11.49
CA GLY A 201 6.99 -7.25 -11.20
C GLY A 201 6.49 -5.82 -11.33
N PRO A 202 5.20 -5.60 -11.64
CA PRO A 202 4.67 -4.25 -11.59
C PRO A 202 4.85 -3.71 -10.17
N ASN A 203 5.66 -2.67 -10.04
CA ASN A 203 5.80 -1.96 -8.78
C ASN A 203 4.60 -1.02 -8.57
N ILE A 204 4.53 -0.39 -7.41
CA ILE A 204 3.37 0.42 -6.99
C ILE A 204 3.12 1.67 -7.86
N ILE A 205 4.09 2.08 -8.67
CA ILE A 205 3.96 3.17 -9.66
C ILE A 205 3.86 2.64 -11.10
N HIS A 206 3.60 1.34 -11.27
CA HIS A 206 3.49 0.64 -12.54
C HIS A 206 4.80 0.55 -13.35
N GLY A 207 5.96 0.69 -12.70
CA GLY A 207 7.26 0.30 -13.24
C GLY A 207 7.51 -1.22 -13.13
N PRO A 208 8.60 -1.76 -13.68
CA PRO A 208 8.82 -3.19 -13.93
C PRO A 208 9.56 -3.91 -12.81
N LEU A 209 10.21 -3.13 -11.95
CA LEU A 209 11.11 -3.61 -10.94
C LEU A 209 10.58 -3.12 -9.60
N ILE A 210 10.37 -4.09 -8.73
CA ILE A 210 10.20 -3.87 -7.29
C ILE A 210 11.61 -3.74 -6.72
N GLY A 211 11.80 -2.80 -5.80
CA GLY A 211 13.07 -2.61 -5.09
C GLY A 211 12.80 -1.88 -3.79
N GLY A 212 12.71 -0.56 -3.86
CA GLY A 212 12.39 0.32 -2.74
C GLY A 212 10.95 0.80 -2.74
N ASN A 213 10.74 1.94 -2.10
CA ASN A 213 9.47 2.64 -2.03
C ASN A 213 9.46 3.86 -2.96
N TYR A 214 8.26 4.36 -3.27
CA TYR A 214 8.09 5.64 -3.95
C TYR A 214 7.81 6.75 -2.92
N TRP A 215 8.72 7.71 -2.82
CA TRP A 215 8.70 8.80 -1.85
C TRP A 215 8.21 10.10 -2.48
N ALA A 216 6.90 10.31 -2.50
CA ALA A 216 6.27 11.54 -2.96
C ALA A 216 5.99 12.51 -1.81
N LYS A 217 5.68 13.76 -2.15
CA LYS A 217 5.10 14.76 -1.24
C LYS A 217 3.93 15.48 -1.89
N PRO A 218 2.98 16.03 -1.11
CA PRO A 218 1.81 16.72 -1.67
C PRO A 218 2.17 17.94 -2.55
N ASP A 219 3.32 18.55 -2.32
CA ASP A 219 3.84 19.69 -3.09
C ASP A 219 4.70 19.29 -4.30
N GLY A 220 4.85 17.98 -4.57
CA GLY A 220 5.66 17.44 -5.66
C GLY A 220 7.17 17.47 -5.40
N SER A 221 7.62 17.81 -4.19
CA SER A 221 9.04 17.86 -3.82
C SER A 221 9.58 16.53 -3.28
N GLY A 222 8.85 15.42 -3.44
CA GLY A 222 9.26 14.11 -2.95
C GLY A 222 10.61 13.66 -3.49
N TYR A 223 11.32 12.84 -2.71
CA TYR A 223 12.64 12.32 -3.07
C TYR A 223 12.60 11.53 -4.39
N SER A 224 11.57 10.70 -4.57
CA SER A 224 11.32 9.95 -5.80
C SER A 224 10.73 10.79 -6.95
N GLU A 225 10.25 12.00 -6.66
CA GLU A 225 9.68 12.92 -7.67
C GLU A 225 10.74 13.83 -8.29
N THR A 226 11.77 14.18 -7.51
CA THR A 226 12.81 15.15 -7.89
C THR A 226 14.17 14.51 -8.17
N GLY A 227 14.39 13.26 -7.73
CA GLY A 227 15.66 12.57 -7.92
C GLY A 227 15.95 12.17 -9.38
N THR A 228 17.23 12.17 -9.73
CA THR A 228 17.69 11.69 -11.05
C THR A 228 17.50 10.19 -11.16
N THR A 229 16.79 9.75 -12.20
CA THR A 229 16.47 8.34 -12.43
C THR A 229 17.59 7.62 -13.16
N ASN A 230 17.98 6.44 -12.69
CA ASN A 230 18.91 5.55 -13.37
C ASN A 230 18.20 4.70 -14.44
N SER A 231 18.98 3.93 -15.22
CA SER A 231 18.47 3.05 -16.27
C SER A 231 17.54 1.94 -15.79
N MET A 232 17.54 1.63 -14.48
CA MET A 232 16.66 0.63 -13.87
C MET A 232 15.35 1.22 -13.32
N GLY A 233 15.16 2.53 -13.39
CA GLY A 233 13.95 3.18 -12.87
C GLY A 233 13.99 3.47 -11.37
N PHE A 234 15.18 3.54 -10.77
CA PHE A 234 15.38 3.96 -9.38
C PHE A 234 16.11 5.31 -9.29
N VAL A 235 15.96 6.03 -8.19
CA VAL A 235 16.85 7.14 -7.80
C VAL A 235 18.00 6.63 -6.92
N SER A 236 18.93 7.52 -6.54
CA SER A 236 19.98 7.18 -5.56
C SER A 236 19.41 6.71 -4.22
N ALA A 237 20.17 5.93 -3.45
CA ALA A 237 19.75 5.45 -2.14
C ALA A 237 19.30 6.60 -1.22
N TYR A 238 18.19 6.38 -0.51
CA TYR A 238 17.58 7.36 0.38
C TYR A 238 17.78 6.96 1.84
N THR A 239 18.72 7.63 2.51
CA THR A 239 18.93 7.48 3.96
C THR A 239 17.85 8.25 4.72
N LEU A 240 16.93 7.52 5.35
CA LEU A 240 15.88 8.10 6.19
C LEU A 240 16.41 8.45 7.58
N SER A 241 17.24 7.57 8.15
CA SER A 241 17.95 7.74 9.42
C SER A 241 19.06 6.69 9.54
N PRO A 242 19.97 6.75 10.54
CA PRO A 242 20.97 5.69 10.75
C PRO A 242 20.30 4.31 10.87
N GLY A 243 20.76 3.34 10.07
CA GLY A 243 20.17 1.99 10.03
C GLY A 243 18.85 1.89 9.25
N ASN A 244 18.42 2.96 8.56
CA ASN A 244 17.20 2.99 7.77
C ASN A 244 17.48 3.63 6.41
N VAL A 245 17.84 2.78 5.44
CA VAL A 245 18.16 3.19 4.07
C VAL A 245 17.26 2.43 3.11
N ASP A 246 16.62 3.17 2.21
CA ASP A 246 16.00 2.62 1.00
C ASP A 246 17.06 2.62 -0.11
N GLU A 247 17.59 1.45 -0.44
CA GLU A 247 18.69 1.30 -1.40
C GLU A 247 18.23 1.43 -2.85
N HIS A 248 16.92 1.28 -3.12
CA HIS A 248 16.37 1.25 -4.47
C HIS A 248 15.08 2.09 -4.60
N PRO A 249 15.06 3.38 -4.20
CA PRO A 249 13.82 4.12 -4.19
C PRO A 249 13.28 4.27 -5.62
N LEU A 250 11.98 4.01 -5.78
CA LEU A 250 11.31 3.94 -7.08
C LEU A 250 11.27 5.33 -7.74
N SER A 251 11.29 5.38 -9.06
CA SER A 251 11.10 6.60 -9.84
C SER A 251 10.13 6.40 -11.00
N ARG A 252 9.39 7.46 -11.33
CA ARG A 252 8.53 7.51 -12.54
C ARG A 252 9.34 7.53 -13.85
N GLY A 253 10.65 7.75 -13.79
CA GLY A 253 11.51 8.03 -14.94
C GLY A 253 12.08 6.83 -15.71
N GLY A 254 11.65 5.59 -15.45
CA GLY A 254 12.19 4.41 -16.16
C GLY A 254 11.35 3.92 -17.35
N ALA A 255 10.11 4.38 -17.48
CA ALA A 255 9.26 3.99 -18.59
C ALA A 255 9.83 4.59 -19.88
N ILE A 256 10.19 3.74 -20.84
CA ILE A 256 10.52 4.25 -22.16
C ILE A 256 9.26 4.92 -22.70
N SER A 257 9.41 6.16 -23.16
CA SER A 257 8.41 6.89 -23.94
C SER A 257 9.09 7.40 -25.20
N GLY A 258 8.78 6.80 -26.35
CA GLY A 258 9.43 7.13 -27.62
C GLY A 258 10.64 6.25 -27.93
N ASP A 259 11.79 6.89 -28.10
CA ASP A 259 13.00 6.26 -28.62
C ASP A 259 13.73 5.40 -27.56
N ILE A 260 14.21 4.23 -28.00
CA ILE A 260 14.98 3.26 -27.22
C ILE A 260 16.44 3.38 -27.64
N THR A 261 17.27 3.81 -26.70
CA THR A 261 18.72 3.97 -26.88
C THR A 261 19.55 3.15 -25.89
N GLY A 262 18.89 2.31 -25.07
CA GLY A 262 19.54 1.53 -24.02
C GLY A 262 18.55 0.61 -23.30
N CYS A 263 19.03 0.03 -22.19
CA CYS A 263 18.22 -0.77 -21.29
C CYS A 263 16.98 -0.03 -20.81
N GLY A 264 15.84 -0.73 -20.74
CA GLY A 264 14.63 -0.16 -20.18
C GLY A 264 13.41 -1.05 -20.38
N TYR A 265 12.24 -0.48 -20.15
CA TYR A 265 10.99 -1.22 -20.18
C TYR A 265 9.86 -0.44 -20.84
N ILE A 266 8.98 -1.18 -21.51
CA ILE A 266 7.79 -0.67 -22.16
C ILE A 266 6.57 -1.09 -21.33
N ASN A 267 5.98 -0.15 -20.61
CA ASN A 267 4.84 -0.37 -19.72
C ASN A 267 3.56 0.37 -20.17
N ARG A 268 3.54 0.88 -21.41
CA ARG A 268 2.36 1.48 -22.03
C ARG A 268 2.19 0.96 -23.46
N PRO A 269 0.95 0.79 -23.94
CA PRO A 269 0.68 0.59 -25.37
C PRO A 269 1.31 1.69 -26.22
N GLY A 270 1.78 1.34 -27.40
CA GLY A 270 2.35 2.32 -28.33
C GLY A 270 3.38 1.76 -29.29
N VAL A 271 3.92 2.66 -30.11
CA VAL A 271 4.99 2.38 -31.05
C VAL A 271 6.30 2.91 -30.49
N TYR A 272 7.31 2.06 -30.45
CA TYR A 272 8.63 2.35 -29.89
C TYR A 272 9.70 2.09 -30.94
N ASN A 273 10.67 2.99 -31.04
CA ASN A 273 11.73 2.92 -32.05
C ASN A 273 13.07 2.69 -31.36
N ILE A 274 13.81 1.64 -31.73
CA ILE A 274 15.23 1.58 -31.44
C ILE A 274 15.92 2.59 -32.36
N THR A 275 16.70 3.51 -31.80
CA THR A 275 17.36 4.59 -32.55
C THR A 275 18.88 4.60 -32.36
N ALA A 276 19.40 3.65 -31.58
CA ALA A 276 20.82 3.40 -31.45
C ALA A 276 21.07 1.92 -31.20
N ASP A 277 22.22 1.46 -31.69
CA ASP A 277 22.78 0.17 -31.30
C ASP A 277 23.22 0.22 -29.83
N PHE A 278 22.94 -0.82 -29.04
CA PHE A 278 23.45 -0.86 -27.67
C PHE A 278 23.73 -2.26 -27.13
N GLU A 279 24.72 -2.32 -26.24
CA GLU A 279 24.95 -3.47 -25.36
C GLU A 279 24.15 -3.31 -24.05
N SER A 280 23.50 -4.39 -23.64
CA SER A 280 22.69 -4.51 -22.46
C SER A 280 23.45 -5.25 -21.37
N ASP A 281 23.79 -4.55 -20.28
CA ASP A 281 24.22 -5.15 -19.01
C ASP A 281 23.03 -5.53 -18.12
N CYS A 282 21.83 -5.03 -18.42
CA CYS A 282 20.61 -5.42 -17.74
C CYS A 282 20.15 -6.83 -18.15
N LYS A 283 19.42 -7.51 -17.26
CA LYS A 283 19.06 -8.92 -17.40
C LYS A 283 18.16 -9.24 -18.61
N TYR A 284 17.42 -8.27 -19.17
CA TYR A 284 16.55 -8.50 -20.34
C TYR A 284 16.76 -7.53 -21.53
N GLY A 285 17.66 -6.55 -21.46
CA GLY A 285 17.76 -5.49 -22.48
C GLY A 285 16.54 -4.59 -22.51
N ILE A 286 15.50 -5.02 -23.23
CA ILE A 286 14.21 -4.35 -23.33
C ILE A 286 13.15 -5.29 -22.77
N LEU A 287 12.49 -4.89 -21.69
CA LEU A 287 11.38 -5.67 -21.11
C LEU A 287 10.03 -5.08 -21.54
N ILE A 288 9.23 -5.85 -22.27
CA ILE A 288 7.87 -5.46 -22.68
C ILE A 288 6.86 -5.97 -21.66
N MET A 289 6.10 -5.07 -21.04
CA MET A 289 5.13 -5.37 -19.98
C MET A 289 3.73 -4.81 -20.24
N ALA A 290 3.55 -4.09 -21.35
CA ALA A 290 2.25 -3.62 -21.81
C ALA A 290 1.72 -4.47 -22.97
N ASN A 291 0.40 -4.49 -23.08
CA ASN A 291 -0.29 -4.95 -24.28
C ASN A 291 -0.17 -3.89 -25.39
N ASP A 292 -0.43 -4.27 -26.63
CA ASP A 292 -0.48 -3.37 -27.79
C ASP A 292 0.80 -2.54 -27.99
N VAL A 293 1.94 -3.22 -27.92
CA VAL A 293 3.28 -2.65 -28.15
C VAL A 293 3.80 -3.06 -29.52
N GLU A 294 4.18 -2.07 -30.33
CA GLU A 294 4.94 -2.25 -31.56
C GLU A 294 6.39 -1.78 -31.33
N LEU A 295 7.35 -2.71 -31.36
CA LEU A 295 8.78 -2.40 -31.24
C LEU A 295 9.45 -2.43 -32.61
N ARG A 296 9.96 -1.28 -33.07
CA ARG A 296 10.64 -1.11 -34.36
C ARG A 296 12.14 -1.05 -34.18
N GLY A 297 12.86 -2.04 -34.69
CA GLY A 297 14.32 -2.08 -34.62
C GLY A 297 15.04 -1.05 -35.49
N ASN A 298 14.40 -0.56 -36.58
CA ASN A 298 14.95 0.45 -37.49
C ASN A 298 16.39 0.21 -37.99
N GLY A 299 16.82 -1.06 -38.08
CA GLY A 299 18.18 -1.44 -38.49
C GLY A 299 19.22 -1.44 -37.37
N HIS A 300 18.81 -1.22 -36.12
CA HIS A 300 19.67 -1.25 -34.95
C HIS A 300 19.69 -2.61 -34.26
N TRP A 301 20.79 -2.91 -33.57
CA TRP A 301 20.96 -4.14 -32.80
C TRP A 301 20.93 -3.90 -31.29
N VAL A 302 20.49 -4.94 -30.57
CA VAL A 302 20.50 -5.04 -29.11
C VAL A 302 21.24 -6.31 -28.74
N ASN A 303 22.39 -6.18 -28.08
CA ASN A 303 23.21 -7.32 -27.67
C ASN A 303 23.34 -7.39 -26.16
N LYS A 304 23.59 -8.58 -25.61
CA LYS A 304 24.00 -8.72 -24.20
C LYS A 304 25.45 -8.28 -24.06
N SER A 305 25.77 -7.46 -23.05
CA SER A 305 27.15 -7.10 -22.77
C SER A 305 27.94 -8.35 -22.39
N SER A 306 29.10 -8.56 -23.01
CA SER A 306 29.96 -9.72 -22.81
C SER A 306 30.72 -9.70 -21.48
N THR A 307 30.34 -8.86 -20.52
CA THR A 307 31.11 -8.59 -19.30
C THR A 307 30.84 -9.55 -18.14
N ASN A 308 29.88 -10.47 -18.26
CA ASN A 308 29.79 -11.62 -17.34
C ASN A 308 30.17 -12.89 -18.10
N GLY A 309 31.45 -13.25 -17.98
CA GLY A 309 32.00 -14.51 -18.47
C GLY A 309 31.31 -15.71 -17.82
N TYR A 310 30.25 -16.17 -18.45
CA TYR A 310 29.87 -17.58 -18.54
C TYR A 310 29.37 -17.76 -19.98
N GLY A 311 30.20 -18.42 -20.78
CA GLY A 311 29.98 -18.60 -22.20
C GLY A 311 28.90 -19.63 -22.51
N ASP A 312 28.38 -19.55 -23.72
CA ASP A 312 27.69 -20.67 -24.38
C ASP A 312 28.52 -21.10 -25.60
N THR A 313 29.13 -22.28 -25.47
CA THR A 313 29.05 -23.33 -26.50
C THR A 313 28.15 -24.42 -25.95
#